data_AF-Q4T407-F1
#
_entry.id   AF-Q4T407-F1
#
_cell.length_a   1.000
_cell.length_b   1.000
_cell.length_c   1.000
_cell.angle_alpha   90.00
_cell.angle_beta   90.00
_cell.angle_gamma   90.00
#
_symmetry.space_group_name_H-M   'P 1'
#
loop_
_entity.id
_entity.type
_entity.pdbx_description
1 polymer ?
#
loop_
_entity_poly.entity_id
_entity_poly.type
_entity_poly.pdbx_seq_one_letter_code
_entity_poly.pdbx_strand_id
1 'polypeptide(L)'
;DFLTNLVCNLLEEGNTLFKDGEWERAVREFSEGLNVSRYGAADNIRIPAALLESLYVNRAAAYYSMVREHFLAGCKDLNIYPSKCIFLNRE
;
A
#
# COMPACT_ATOMS: atom_id res chain seq x y z
N ASP A 1 23.92 1.94 -0.20
CA ASP A 1 24.21 3.22 -0.90
C ASP A 1 23.07 4.20 -0.60
N PHE A 2 23.18 5.46 -1.05
CA PHE A 2 22.18 6.50 -0.77
C PHE A 2 20.77 6.12 -1.23
N LEU A 3 20.63 5.57 -2.45
CA LEU A 3 19.34 5.18 -2.99
C LEU A 3 18.71 4.02 -2.22
N THR A 4 19.50 3.01 -1.83
CA THR A 4 19.00 1.91 -1.00
C THR A 4 18.51 2.43 0.35
N ASN A 5 19.24 3.34 1.00
CA ASN A 5 18.81 3.93 2.27
C ASN A 5 17.53 4.78 2.11
N LEU A 6 17.41 5.54 1.01
CA LEU A 6 16.19 6.29 0.71
C LEU A 6 14.99 5.35 0.53
N VAL A 7 15.16 4.25 -0.20
CA VAL A 7 14.11 3.23 -0.37
C VAL A 7 13.73 2.58 0.97
N CYS A 8 14.71 2.28 1.84
CA CYS A 8 14.42 1.78 3.20
C CYS A 8 13.59 2.79 4.01
N ASN A 9 13.97 4.07 4.00
CA ASN A 9 13.25 5.11 4.73
C ASN A 9 11.80 5.25 4.24
N LEU A 10 11.58 5.25 2.92
CA LEU A 10 10.24 5.30 2.33
C LEU A 10 9.39 4.07 2.72
N LEU A 11 10.02 2.89 2.76
CA LEU A 11 9.35 1.67 3.23
C LEU A 11 8.97 1.76 4.71
N GLU A 12 9.85 2.26 5.57
CA GLU A 12 9.60 2.44 7.00
C GLU A 12 8.52 3.49 7.29
N GLU A 13 8.56 4.62 6.59
CA GLU A 13 7.56 5.68 6.69
C GLU A 13 6.20 5.18 6.22
N GLY A 14 6.14 4.53 5.05
CA GLY A 14 4.91 3.92 4.55
C GLY A 14 4.34 2.86 5.50
N ASN A 15 5.20 2.06 6.15
CA ASN A 15 4.76 1.09 7.15
C ASN A 15 4.21 1.73 8.42
N THR A 16 4.76 2.88 8.82
CA THR A 16 4.27 3.65 9.97
C THR A 16 2.88 4.21 9.66
N LEU A 17 2.74 4.89 8.52
CA LEU A 17 1.46 5.40 8.03
C LEU A 17 0.41 4.31 7.87
N PHE A 18 0.80 3.12 7.38
CA PHE A 18 -0.11 1.98 7.26
C PHE A 18 -0.65 1.53 8.62
N LYS A 19 0.21 1.48 9.65
CA LYS A 19 -0.19 1.10 11.02
C LYS A 19 -1.11 2.16 11.64
N ASP A 20 -0.92 3.42 11.30
CA ASP A 20 -1.74 4.53 11.76
C ASP A 20 -3.09 4.65 11.02
N GLY A 21 -3.33 3.79 10.02
CA GLY A 21 -4.56 3.81 9.21
C GLY A 21 -4.55 4.84 8.07
N GLU A 22 -3.44 5.56 7.88
CA GLU A 22 -3.28 6.55 6.82
C GLU A 22 -2.90 5.88 5.49
N TRP A 23 -3.73 4.93 5.02
CA TRP A 23 -3.41 4.05 3.90
C TRP A 23 -3.17 4.79 2.57
N GLU A 24 -3.85 5.89 2.31
CA GLU A 24 -3.62 6.69 1.10
C GLU A 24 -2.20 7.29 1.08
N ARG A 25 -1.72 7.79 2.23
CA ARG A 25 -0.35 8.28 2.37
C ARG A 25 0.65 7.14 2.32
N ALA A 26 0.35 6.00 2.94
CA ALA A 26 1.19 4.81 2.84
C ALA A 26 1.39 4.36 1.38
N VAL A 27 0.32 4.35 0.56
CA VAL A 27 0.40 4.05 -0.88
C VAL A 27 1.35 5.01 -1.60
N ARG A 28 1.34 6.31 -1.24
CA ARG A 28 2.23 7.31 -1.83
C ARG A 28 3.69 6.99 -1.52
N GLU A 29 4.02 6.72 -0.26
CA GLU A 29 5.41 6.39 0.15
C GLU A 29 5.91 5.10 -0.52
N PHE A 30 5.08 4.04 -0.53
CA PHE A 30 5.47 2.80 -1.23
C PHE A 30 5.64 3.00 -2.74
N SER A 31 4.81 3.85 -3.35
CA SER A 31 4.93 4.16 -4.78
C SER A 31 6.18 4.98 -5.09
N GLU A 32 6.56 5.89 -4.19
CA GLU A 32 7.79 6.65 -4.32
C GLU A 32 9.01 5.75 -4.19
N GLY A 33 9.03 4.81 -3.23
CA GLY A 33 10.09 3.80 -3.11
C GLY A 33 10.28 2.98 -4.39
N LEU A 34 9.19 2.62 -5.07
CA LEU A 34 9.23 1.93 -6.36
C LEU A 34 9.73 2.83 -7.51
N ASN A 35 9.36 4.11 -7.51
CA ASN A 35 9.85 5.08 -8.50
C ASN A 35 11.36 5.31 -8.35
N VAL A 36 11.85 5.51 -7.13
CA VAL A 36 13.28 5.64 -6.81
C VAL A 36 14.04 4.39 -7.24
N SER A 37 13.48 3.21 -6.98
CA SER A 37 14.11 1.94 -7.37
C SER A 37 14.21 1.77 -8.89
N ARG A 38 13.19 2.22 -9.65
CA ARG A 38 13.23 2.27 -11.12
C ARG A 38 14.26 3.27 -11.64
N TYR A 39 14.38 4.42 -10.99
CA TYR A 39 15.38 5.43 -11.35
C TYR A 39 16.80 4.89 -11.12
N GLY A 40 17.06 4.27 -9.96
CA GLY A 40 18.36 3.66 -9.65
C GLY A 40 18.76 2.58 -10.66
N ALA A 41 17.80 1.81 -11.18
CA ALA A 41 18.08 0.82 -12.22
C ALA A 41 18.58 1.45 -13.54
N ALA A 42 18.15 2.66 -13.88
CA ALA A 42 18.67 3.41 -15.03
C ALA A 42 20.14 3.83 -14.83
N ASP A 43 20.52 4.12 -13.58
CA ASP A 43 21.88 4.48 -13.17
C ASP A 43 22.73 3.26 -12.74
N ASN A 44 22.30 2.03 -13.08
CA ASN A 44 22.95 0.76 -12.77
C ASN A 44 23.13 0.47 -11.25
N ILE A 45 22.32 1.12 -10.40
CA ILE A 45 22.22 0.87 -8.97
C ILE A 45 21.10 -0.13 -8.72
N ARG A 46 21.45 -1.32 -8.20
CA ARG A 46 20.49 -2.39 -7.92
C ARG A 46 19.99 -2.32 -6.48
N ILE A 47 18.71 -1.99 -6.32
CA ILE A 47 18.01 -2.11 -5.05
C ILE A 47 17.78 -3.59 -4.71
N PRO A 48 17.99 -4.03 -3.45
CA PRO A 48 17.72 -5.40 -3.02
C PRO A 48 16.30 -5.87 -3.36
N ALA A 49 16.18 -7.08 -3.91
CA ALA A 49 14.89 -7.67 -4.30
C ALA A 49 13.89 -7.74 -3.13
N ALA A 50 14.36 -8.08 -1.92
CA ALA A 50 13.52 -8.14 -0.72
C ALA A 50 12.84 -6.80 -0.37
N LEU A 51 13.51 -5.67 -0.62
CA LEU A 51 12.92 -4.34 -0.42
C LEU A 51 11.85 -4.05 -1.49
N LEU A 52 12.12 -4.39 -2.75
CA LEU A 52 11.16 -4.25 -3.84
C LEU A 52 9.90 -5.09 -3.60
N GLU A 53 10.06 -6.35 -3.22
CA GLU A 53 8.97 -7.25 -2.87
C GLU A 53 8.13 -6.66 -1.73
N SER A 54 8.79 -6.17 -0.68
CA SER A 54 8.11 -5.53 0.45
C SER A 54 7.31 -4.30 0.03
N LEU A 55 7.86 -3.43 -0.83
CA LEU A 55 7.15 -2.27 -1.36
C LEU A 55 5.90 -2.67 -2.17
N TYR A 56 6.01 -3.68 -3.04
CA TYR A 56 4.87 -4.16 -3.82
C TYR A 56 3.77 -4.76 -2.94
N VAL A 57 4.14 -5.63 -1.99
CA VAL A 57 3.20 -6.28 -1.08
C VAL A 57 2.51 -5.25 -0.19
N ASN A 58 3.27 -4.33 0.40
CA ASN A 58 2.71 -3.34 1.32
C ASN A 58 1.82 -2.34 0.59
N ARG A 59 2.16 -1.95 -0.64
CA ARG A 59 1.28 -1.13 -1.47
C ARG A 59 -0.02 -1.85 -1.81
N ALA A 60 0.04 -3.13 -2.18
CA ALA A 60 -1.16 -3.93 -2.45
C ALA A 60 -2.04 -4.06 -1.18
N ALA A 61 -1.42 -4.29 -0.02
CA ALA A 61 -2.11 -4.33 1.26
C ALA A 61 -2.79 -2.99 1.60
N ALA A 62 -2.12 -1.86 1.35
CA ALA A 62 -2.68 -0.52 1.58
C ALA A 62 -3.91 -0.26 0.69
N TYR A 63 -3.84 -0.58 -0.60
CA TYR A 63 -5.01 -0.51 -1.48
C TYR A 63 -6.17 -1.39 -1.00
N TYR A 64 -5.88 -2.63 -0.59
CA TYR A 64 -6.90 -3.53 -0.06
C TYR A 64 -7.56 -2.96 1.20
N SER A 65 -6.79 -2.38 2.12
CA SER A 65 -7.31 -1.75 3.34
C SER A 65 -8.27 -0.60 3.02
N MET A 66 -7.92 0.27 2.06
CA MET A 66 -8.79 1.36 1.61
C MET A 66 -10.12 0.84 1.05
N VAL A 67 -10.05 -0.12 0.11
CA VAL A 67 -11.26 -0.72 -0.47
C VAL A 67 -12.12 -1.37 0.61
N ARG A 68 -11.50 -2.07 1.56
CA ARG A 68 -12.19 -2.71 2.68
C ARG A 68 -12.87 -1.68 3.58
N GLU A 69 -12.23 -0.56 3.90
CA GLU A 69 -12.83 0.50 4.70
C GLU A 69 -14.06 1.07 4.00
N HIS A 70 -13.94 1.46 2.72
CA HIS A 70 -15.06 1.98 1.95
C HIS A 70 -16.21 0.99 1.84
N PHE A 71 -15.90 -0.30 1.64
CA PHE A 71 -16.90 -1.35 1.63
C PHE A 71 -17.66 -1.45 2.96
N LEU A 72 -16.94 -1.41 4.08
CA LEU A 72 -17.55 -1.44 5.42
C LEU A 72 -18.36 -0.18 5.72
N ALA A 73 -17.89 0.98 5.28
CA ALA A 73 -18.63 2.24 5.39
C ALA A 73 -19.97 2.15 4.64
N GLY A 74 -19.96 1.67 3.39
CA GLY A 74 -21.19 1.47 2.60
C GLY A 74 -22.15 0.47 3.25
N CYS A 75 -21.64 -0.63 3.85
CA CYS A 75 -22.48 -1.57 4.62
C CYS A 75 -23.15 -0.89 5.82
N LYS A 76 -22.42 0.00 6.50
CA LYS A 76 -22.91 0.74 7.66
C LYS A 76 -24.01 1.74 7.26
N ASP A 77 -23.84 2.43 6.14
CA ASP A 77 -24.84 3.38 5.63
C ASP A 77 -26.18 2.69 5.31
N LEU A 78 -26.12 1.44 4.83
CA LEU A 78 -27.29 0.59 4.58
C LEU A 78 -27.80 -0.15 5.84
N ASN A 79 -27.11 -0.03 6.98
CA ASN A 79 -27.37 -0.77 8.20
C ASN A 79 -27.47 -2.30 7.98
N ILE A 80 -26.59 -2.84 7.14
CA ILE A 80 -26.50 -4.28 6.85
C ILE A 80 -25.16 -4.85 7.29
N TYR A 81 -25.17 -6.12 7.69
CA TYR A 81 -23.94 -6.85 7.95
C TYR A 81 -23.14 -7.06 6.66
N PRO A 82 -21.79 -7.04 6.71
CA PRO A 82 -20.94 -7.22 5.52
C PRO A 82 -21.25 -8.48 4.72
N SER A 83 -21.60 -9.58 5.39
CA SER A 83 -22.03 -10.83 4.76
C SER A 83 -23.23 -10.63 3.84
N LYS A 84 -24.25 -9.89 4.29
CA LYS A 84 -25.45 -9.57 3.51
C LYS A 84 -25.16 -8.67 2.30
N CYS A 85 -24.22 -7.73 2.43
CA CYS A 85 -23.83 -6.84 1.33
C CYS A 85 -23.14 -7.59 0.18
N ILE A 86 -22.34 -8.62 0.49
CA ILE A 86 -21.70 -9.47 -0.53
C ILE A 86 -22.75 -10.23 -1.35
N PHE A 87 -23.83 -10.70 -0.70
CA PHE A 87 -24.91 -11.40 -1.40
C PHE A 87 -25.69 -10.47 -2.35
N LEU A 88 -25.96 -9.23 -1.95
CA LEU A 88 -26.66 -8.24 -2.81
C LEU A 88 -25.90 -7.88 -4.09
N ASN A 89 -24.58 -8.05 -4.11
CA ASN A 89 -23.74 -7.73 -5.27
C ASN A 89 -23.56 -8.91 -6.25
N ARG A 90 -24.21 -10.07 -5.98
CA ARG A 90 -24.17 -11.28 -6.82
C ARG A 90 -25.49 -11.57 -7.55
N GLU A 91 -26.50 -10.73 -7.38
CA GLU A 91 -27.75 -10.75 -8.15
C GLU A 91 -27.68 -9.77 -9.32
#